data_AF-A0A9Q1I869-F1
#
_entry.id   AF-A0A9Q1I869-F1
#
_cell.length_a   1.000
_cell.length_b   1.000
_cell.length_c   1.000
_cell.angle_alpha   90.00
_cell.angle_beta   90.00
_cell.angle_gamma   90.00
#
_symmetry.space_group_name_H-M   'P 1'
#
loop_
_entity.id
_entity.type
_entity.pdbx_description
1 polymer ?
#
loop_
_entity_poly.entity_id
_entity_poly.type
_entity_poly.pdbx_seq_one_letter_code
_entity_poly.pdbx_strand_id
1 'polypeptide(L)' 'MVTAGMDLVLLPKFSAGMETLIPNLTRGHIEDCGHWTQLERPAELNRILLSWLKDVHQQAAIPLTPKL' A
#
# COMPACT_ATOMS: atom_id res chain seq x y z
N MET A 1 -1.39 0.45 3.75
CA MET A 1 -1.16 -0.96 4.15
C MET A 1 -1.48 -1.87 2.98
N VAL A 2 -0.54 -2.70 2.55
CA VAL A 2 -0.82 -3.79 1.60
C VAL A 2 -0.97 -5.07 2.39
N THR A 3 -2.08 -5.78 2.21
CA THR A 3 -2.35 -7.08 2.84
C THR A 3 -2.34 -8.18 1.79
N ALA A 4 -2.03 -9.41 2.19
CA ALA A 4 -1.95 -10.56 1.30
C ALA A 4 -2.81 -11.70 1.86
N GLY A 5 -3.70 -12.27 1.03
CA GLY A 5 -4.76 -13.19 1.47
C GLY A 5 -4.24 -14.52 2.00
N MET A 6 -3.12 -15.02 1.46
CA MET A 6 -2.48 -16.28 1.84
C MET A 6 -1.29 -16.08 2.80
N ASP A 7 -1.14 -14.89 3.39
CA ASP A 7 -0.07 -14.61 4.36
C ASP A 7 -0.33 -15.33 5.69
N LEU A 8 0.42 -16.41 5.93
CA LEU A 8 0.32 -17.20 7.15
C LEU A 8 1.06 -16.58 8.36
N VAL A 9 1.90 -15.57 8.12
CA VAL A 9 2.67 -14.87 9.16
C VAL A 9 1.87 -13.68 9.67
N LEU A 10 1.34 -12.85 8.76
CA LEU A 10 0.54 -11.66 9.05
C LEU A 10 -0.80 -11.71 8.32
N LEU A 11 -1.75 -12.42 8.94
CA LEU A 11 -3.11 -12.51 8.44
C LEU A 11 -3.73 -11.11 8.23
N PRO A 12 -4.47 -10.85 7.14
CA PRO A 12 -5.08 -9.55 6.89
C PRO A 12 -5.90 -8.99 8.07
N LYS A 13 -6.56 -9.87 8.83
CA LYS A 13 -7.36 -9.52 10.02
C LYS A 13 -6.56 -8.81 11.11
N PHE A 14 -5.24 -9.05 11.21
CA PHE A 14 -4.39 -8.36 12.20
C PHE A 14 -4.22 -6.88 11.90
N SER A 15 -4.52 -6.44 10.68
CA SER A 15 -4.51 -5.01 10.32
C SER A 15 -5.82 -4.28 10.66
N ALA A 16 -6.84 -4.96 11.19
CA ALA A 16 -8.12 -4.34 11.51
C ALA A 16 -7.96 -3.24 12.58
N GLY A 17 -8.59 -2.08 12.38
CA GLY A 17 -8.54 -0.96 13.32
C GLY A 17 -7.34 -0.02 13.16
N MET A 18 -6.36 -0.35 12.31
CA MET A 18 -5.18 0.53 12.09
C MET A 18 -5.58 1.94 11.63
N GLU A 19 -6.67 2.09 10.87
CA GLU A 19 -7.21 3.37 10.40
C GLU A 19 -7.61 4.32 11.53
N THR A 20 -7.88 3.80 12.73
CA THR A 20 -8.21 4.63 13.91
C THR A 20 -6.96 5.27 14.52
N LEU A 21 -5.77 4.73 14.24
CA LEU A 21 -4.50 5.17 14.81
C LEU A 21 -3.57 5.84 13.78
N ILE A 22 -3.74 5.52 12.49
CA ILE A 22 -2.88 5.99 11.40
C ILE A 22 -3.69 6.93 10.49
N PRO A 23 -3.49 8.25 10.59
CA PRO A 23 -4.14 9.22 9.70
C PRO A 23 -3.81 8.94 8.23
N ASN A 24 -4.80 9.13 7.35
CA ASN A 24 -4.67 8.94 5.90
C ASN A 24 -4.21 7.52 5.48
N LEU A 25 -4.47 6.51 6.32
CA LEU A 25 -4.20 5.12 5.95
C LEU A 25 -5.05 4.70 4.75
N THR A 26 -4.39 4.31 3.67
CA THR A 26 -5.01 3.65 2.52
C THR A 26 -4.72 2.15 2.53
N ARG A 27 -5.54 1.37 1.83
CA ARG A 27 -5.44 -0.09 1.79
C ARG A 27 -5.30 -0.60 0.36
N GLY A 28 -4.40 -1.56 0.18
CA GLY A 28 -4.32 -2.44 -0.98
C GLY A 28 -4.37 -3.89 -0.53
N HIS A 29 -4.87 -4.78 -1.39
CA HIS A 29 -5.00 -6.19 -1.08
C HIS A 29 -4.65 -7.04 -2.30
N ILE A 30 -3.95 -8.16 -2.06
CA ILE A 30 -3.66 -9.18 -3.07
C ILE A 30 -4.11 -10.52 -2.50
N GLU A 31 -5.22 -11.06 -3.00
CA GLU A 31 -5.83 -12.28 -2.45
C GLU A 31 -4.88 -13.48 -2.60
N ASP A 32 -4.45 -13.78 -3.82
CA ASP A 32 -3.61 -14.94 -4.15
C ASP A 32 -2.11 -14.66 -3.93
N CYS A 33 -1.73 -14.19 -2.73
CA CYS A 33 -0.36 -13.87 -2.37
C CYS A 33 -0.02 -14.29 -0.94
N GLY A 34 1.17 -14.86 -0.74
CA GLY A 34 1.76 -15.12 0.57
C GLY A 34 2.48 -13.90 1.15
N HIS A 35 3.40 -14.16 2.07
CA HIS A 35 4.05 -13.12 2.89
C HIS A 35 5.01 -12.21 2.09
N TRP A 36 5.62 -12.70 1.01
CA TRP A 36 6.64 -11.97 0.27
C TRP A 36 6.07 -11.40 -1.02
N THR A 37 5.18 -10.42 -0.88
CA THR A 37 4.44 -9.76 -1.96
C THR A 37 5.31 -9.30 -3.15
N GLN A 38 6.49 -8.75 -2.87
CA GLN A 38 7.44 -8.30 -3.88
C GLN A 38 7.99 -9.44 -4.75
N LEU A 39 8.11 -10.64 -4.18
CA LEU A 39 8.61 -11.83 -4.89
C LEU A 39 7.48 -12.58 -5.60
N GLU A 40 6.33 -12.72 -4.93
CA GLU A 40 5.24 -13.58 -5.39
C GLU A 40 4.32 -12.89 -6.43
N ARG A 41 4.06 -11.59 -6.24
CA ARG A 41 3.14 -10.79 -7.07
C ARG A 41 3.73 -9.40 -7.40
N PRO A 42 4.93 -9.33 -8.00
CA PRO A 42 5.64 -8.06 -8.24
C PRO A 42 4.82 -7.06 -9.06
N ALA A 43 4.15 -7.52 -10.12
CA ALA A 43 3.39 -6.64 -11.01
C ALA A 43 2.15 -6.03 -10.32
N GLU A 44 1.42 -6.83 -9.54
CA GLU A 44 0.23 -6.37 -8.81
C GLU A 44 0.61 -5.45 -7.66
N LEU A 45 1.65 -5.82 -6.91
CA LEU A 45 2.18 -4.96 -5.86
C LEU A 45 2.64 -3.61 -6.43
N ASN A 46 3.40 -3.62 -7.53
CA ASN A 46 3.85 -2.39 -8.17
C ASN A 46 2.68 -1.53 -8.65
N ARG A 47 1.61 -2.12 -9.16
CA ARG A 47 0.40 -1.39 -9.55
C ARG A 47 -0.22 -0.66 -8.35
N ILE A 48 -0.35 -1.35 -7.21
CA ILE A 48 -0.89 -0.77 -5.96
C ILE A 48 0.00 0.38 -5.50
N LEU A 49 1.31 0.16 -5.41
CA LEU A 49 2.26 1.16 -4.91
C LEU A 49 2.33 2.40 -5.81
N LEU A 50 2.37 2.21 -7.13
CA LEU A 50 2.42 3.32 -8.09
C LEU A 50 1.11 4.12 -8.13
N SER A 51 -0.04 3.45 -8.01
CA SER A 51 -1.33 4.15 -7.90
C SER A 51 -1.36 5.01 -6.64
N TRP A 52 -1.04 4.40 -5.49
CA TRP A 52 -0.99 5.11 -4.22
C TRP A 52 -0.02 6.30 -4.26
N LEU A 53 1.17 6.12 -4.82
CA LEU A 53 2.17 7.19 -4.93
C LEU A 53 1.68 8.37 -5.78
N LYS A 54 0.98 8.09 -6.89
CA LYS A 54 0.38 9.13 -7.73
C LYS A 54 -0.70 9.89 -6.95
N ASP A 55 -1.58 9.18 -6.26
CA ASP A 55 -2.69 9.76 -5.51
C ASP A 55 -2.17 10.68 -4.40
N VAL A 56 -1.21 10.23 -3.59
CA VAL A 56 -0.64 11.06 -2.52
C VAL A 56 0.12 12.25 -3.06
N HIS A 57 0.81 12.12 -4.19
CA HIS A 57 1.53 13.25 -4.79
C HIS A 57 0.58 14.29 -5.38
N GLN A 58 -0.52 13.87 -6.02
CA GLN A 58 -1.56 14.78 -6.52
C GLN A 58 -2.28 15.50 -5.38
N GLN A 59 -2.60 14.79 -4.30
CA GLN A 59 -3.30 15.36 -3.15
C GLN A 59 -2.42 16.29 -2.30
N ALA A 60 -1.11 16.04 -2.28
CA ALA A 60 -0.18 16.82 -1.46
C ALA A 60 0.04 18.25 -1.97
N ALA A 61 -0.41 18.61 -3.19
CA ALA A 61 -0.23 19.93 -3.81
C ALA A 61 1.12 20.57 -3.42
N ILE A 62 2.20 19.79 -3.51
CA ILE A 62 3.52 20.27 -3.10
C ILE A 62 3.91 21.30 -4.16
N PRO A 63 4.11 22.58 -3.82
CA PRO A 63 4.61 23.55 -4.78
C PRO A 63 5.96 23.02 -5.26
N LEU A 64 6.03 22.60 -6.53
CA LEU A 64 7.28 22.30 -7.20
C LEU A 64 8.02 23.63 -7.36
N THR A 65 8.76 24.06 -6.34
CA THR A 65 9.79 25.08 -6.51
C THR A 65 10.99 24.40 -7.17
N PRO A 66 11.31 24.72 -8.43
CA PRO A 66 12.54 24.26 -9.04
C PRO A 66 13.71 24.79 -8.20
N LYS A 67 14.65 23.92 -7.84
CA LYS A 67 15.93 24.39 -7.32
C LYS A 67 16.71 24.95 -8.51
N LEU A 68 16.80 26.28 -8.58
CA LEU A 68 17.74 27.00 -9.44
C LEU A 68 19.18 26.79 -8.94
#